data_AF-A0A7C5BPC9-F1
#
_entry.id   AF-A0A7C5BPC9-F1
#
_cell.length_a   1.000
_cell.length_b   1.000
_cell.length_c   1.000
_cell.angle_alpha   90.00
_cell.angle_beta   90.00
_cell.angle_gamma   90.00
#
_symmetry.space_group_name_H-M   'P 1'
#
loop_
_entity.id
_entity.type
_entity.pdbx_description
1 polymer ?
#
loop_
_entity_poly.entity_id
_entity_poly.type
_entity_poly.pdbx_seq_one_letter_code
_entity_poly.pdbx_strand_id
1 'polypeptide(L)'
;MTAQDFPALSIEEIRSVLNQGTINTLDDIQVHSSIPSTNDELWHRLNQGKTTPAACLSESQTAGRGRRGDRWHSPSSGNLYLSLFWPFPAETMTNGLTIAIG
;
A
#
# COMPACT_ATOMS: atom_id res chain seq x y z
N MET A 1 -25.07 -7.05 3.12
CA MET A 1 -23.90 -6.23 3.51
C MET A 1 -23.95 -4.97 2.68
N THR A 2 -24.43 -3.89 3.28
CA THR A 2 -24.44 -2.56 2.66
C THR A 2 -23.07 -1.92 2.85
N ALA A 3 -22.68 -0.96 1.98
CA ALA A 3 -21.40 -0.23 2.07
C ALA A 3 -21.16 0.53 3.39
N GLN A 4 -22.09 0.43 4.34
CA GLN A 4 -22.08 1.09 5.65
C GLN A 4 -21.28 0.32 6.70
N ASP A 5 -20.95 -0.96 6.45
CA ASP A 5 -20.16 -1.80 7.38
C ASP A 5 -18.63 -1.53 7.26
N PHE A 6 -18.19 -0.87 6.18
CA PHE A 6 -16.79 -0.54 5.92
C PHE A 6 -16.66 0.94 5.55
N PRO A 7 -16.32 1.82 6.52
CA PRO A 7 -16.09 3.23 6.21
C PRO A 7 -14.91 3.38 5.25
N ALA A 8 -14.96 4.41 4.41
CA ALA A 8 -13.87 4.73 3.50
C ALA A 8 -12.61 5.15 4.29
N LEU A 9 -11.45 4.76 3.78
CA LEU A 9 -10.11 5.11 4.24
C LEU A 9 -9.97 6.64 4.28
N SER A 10 -9.72 7.15 5.49
CA SER A 10 -9.33 8.53 5.73
C SER A 10 -7.86 8.58 6.13
N ILE A 11 -7.09 9.42 5.42
CA ILE A 11 -5.70 9.67 5.77
C ILE A 11 -5.57 10.33 7.15
N GLU A 12 -6.53 11.16 7.53
CA GLU A 12 -6.61 11.81 8.84
C GLU A 12 -6.81 10.78 9.95
N GLU A 13 -7.77 9.86 9.79
CA GLU A 13 -8.03 8.79 10.77
C GLU A 13 -6.82 7.86 10.89
N ILE A 14 -6.25 7.42 9.77
CA ILE A 14 -5.05 6.57 9.75
C ILE A 14 -3.91 7.25 10.50
N ARG A 15 -3.62 8.53 10.21
CA ARG A 15 -2.55 9.26 10.90
C ARG A 15 -2.82 9.46 12.38
N SER A 16 -4.08 9.59 12.78
CA SER A 16 -4.44 9.79 14.19
C SER A 16 -4.16 8.56 15.07
N VAL A 17 -4.20 7.36 14.49
CA VAL A 17 -3.98 6.09 15.22
C VAL A 17 -2.56 5.56 15.13
N LEU A 18 -1.75 6.06 14.18
CA LEU A 18 -0.36 5.67 14.05
C LEU A 18 0.49 6.27 15.18
N ASN A 19 1.41 5.49 15.72
CA ASN A 19 2.37 6.00 16.69
C ASN A 19 3.40 6.93 16.02
N GLN A 20 4.04 7.78 16.83
CA GLN A 20 5.00 8.75 16.33
C GLN A 20 6.22 8.10 15.66
N GLY A 21 6.64 6.91 16.11
CA GLY A 21 7.75 6.18 15.49
C GLY A 21 7.44 5.78 14.05
N THR A 22 6.22 5.30 13.79
CA THR A 22 5.76 4.95 12.44
C THR A 22 5.64 6.19 11.57
N ILE A 23 5.05 7.28 12.08
CA ILE A 23 4.92 8.55 11.35
C ILE A 23 6.29 9.10 10.97
N ASN A 24 7.27 9.02 11.86
CA ASN A 24 8.62 9.50 11.59
C ASN A 24 9.39 8.62 10.61
N THR A 25 8.97 7.37 10.43
CA THR A 25 9.65 6.41 9.56
C THR A 25 9.09 6.42 8.14
N LEU A 26 7.78 6.58 7.99
CA LEU A 26 7.11 6.68 6.69
C LEU A 26 7.16 8.13 6.21
N ASP A 27 7.86 8.36 5.11
CA ASP A 27 7.98 9.68 4.48
C ASP A 27 6.71 10.07 3.70
N ASP A 28 5.94 9.07 3.26
CA ASP A 28 4.70 9.29 2.49
C ASP A 28 3.66 8.20 2.79
N ILE A 29 2.40 8.61 2.91
CA ILE A 29 1.24 7.72 3.07
C ILE A 29 0.16 8.22 2.11
N GLN A 30 -0.06 7.45 1.05
CA GLN A 30 -0.99 7.78 -0.03
C GLN A 30 -2.28 6.97 0.16
N VAL A 31 -3.42 7.63 0.04
CA VAL A 31 -4.75 6.99 0.14
C VAL A 31 -5.56 7.40 -1.08
N HIS A 32 -6.09 6.40 -1.80
CA HIS A 32 -6.85 6.62 -3.03
C HIS A 32 -8.21 5.92 -3.00
N SER A 33 -9.20 6.50 -3.66
CA SER A 33 -10.49 5.84 -3.89
C SER A 33 -10.41 4.74 -4.96
N SER A 34 -9.69 4.97 -6.06
CA SER A 34 -9.54 3.99 -7.13
C SER A 34 -8.30 4.30 -7.96
N ILE A 35 -7.41 3.32 -8.13
CA ILE A 35 -6.18 3.43 -8.91
C ILE A 35 -5.90 2.13 -9.70
N PRO A 36 -4.98 2.13 -10.69
CA PRO A 36 -4.61 0.89 -11.38
C PRO A 36 -4.05 -0.17 -10.45
N SER A 37 -3.02 0.17 -9.66
CA SER A 37 -2.47 -0.68 -8.61
C SER A 37 -1.69 0.14 -7.57
N THR A 38 -1.86 -0.17 -6.28
CA THR A 38 -1.07 0.42 -5.19
C THR A 38 0.43 0.15 -5.35
N ASN A 39 0.79 -1.02 -5.88
CA ASN A 39 2.17 -1.39 -6.13
C ASN A 39 2.79 -0.56 -7.27
N ASP A 40 2.03 -0.33 -8.34
CA ASP A 40 2.51 0.47 -9.48
C ASP A 40 2.71 1.93 -9.12
N GLU A 41 1.86 2.45 -8.24
CA GLU A 41 1.99 3.81 -7.73
C GLU A 41 3.31 3.98 -6.96
N LEU A 42 3.69 3.01 -6.12
CA LEU A 42 4.97 3.06 -5.41
C LEU A 42 6.17 2.90 -6.36
N TRP A 43 6.05 2.13 -7.44
CA TRP A 43 7.06 2.11 -8.50
C TRP A 43 7.16 3.45 -9.24
N HIS A 44 6.03 4.11 -9.52
CA HIS A 44 6.03 5.46 -10.10
C HIS A 44 6.73 6.47 -9.18
N ARG A 45 6.41 6.43 -7.88
CA ARG A 45 7.09 7.23 -6.85
C ARG A 45 8.59 6.99 -6.85
N LEU A 46 9.03 5.74 -6.90
CA LEU A 46 10.45 5.40 -6.98
C LEU A 46 11.11 5.95 -8.26
N ASN A 47 10.45 5.81 -9.42
CA ASN A 47 10.94 6.32 -10.70
C ASN A 47 11.05 7.85 -10.74
N GLN A 48 10.31 8.55 -9.87
CA GLN A 48 10.44 9.99 -9.65
C GLN A 48 11.59 10.37 -8.69
N GLY A 49 12.39 9.40 -8.25
CA GLY A 49 13.55 9.60 -7.37
C GLY A 49 13.23 9.61 -5.87
N LYS A 50 11.99 9.28 -5.48
CA LYS A 50 11.60 9.20 -4.06
C LYS A 50 11.92 7.81 -3.52
N THR A 51 13.06 7.69 -2.83
CA THR A 51 13.65 6.43 -2.34
C THR A 51 13.46 6.19 -0.85
N THR A 52 12.65 7.00 -0.17
CA THR A 52 12.31 6.89 1.26
C THR A 52 11.13 5.95 1.50
N PRO A 53 11.00 5.34 2.71
CA PRO A 53 9.88 4.47 3.05
C PRO A 53 8.51 5.11 2.79
N ALA A 54 7.58 4.35 2.23
CA ALA A 54 6.24 4.87 1.92
C ALA A 54 5.17 3.78 1.93
N ALA A 55 3.93 4.20 2.12
CA ALA A 55 2.74 3.35 2.03
C ALA A 55 1.77 3.91 0.97
N CYS A 56 1.14 3.01 0.22
CA CYS A 56 0.05 3.35 -0.70
C CYS A 56 -1.14 2.43 -0.43
N LEU A 57 -2.30 3.04 -0.20
CA LEU A 57 -3.55 2.38 0.10
C LEU A 57 -4.62 2.75 -0.93
N SER A 58 -5.54 1.83 -1.23
CA SER A 58 -6.73 2.17 -2.00
C SER A 58 -7.97 1.39 -1.58
N GLU A 59 -9.15 1.98 -1.81
CA GLU A 59 -10.44 1.27 -1.69
C GLU A 59 -10.58 0.21 -2.79
N SER A 60 -10.11 0.52 -3.99
CA SER A 60 -10.26 -0.36 -5.16
C SER A 60 -9.06 -0.27 -6.10
N GLN A 61 -8.89 -1.32 -6.91
CA GLN A 61 -7.90 -1.35 -7.97
C GLN A 61 -8.52 -1.78 -9.31
N THR A 62 -8.24 -1.03 -10.37
CA THR A 62 -8.76 -1.33 -11.73
C THR A 62 -7.89 -2.33 -12.48
N ALA A 63 -6.61 -2.43 -12.12
CA ALA A 63 -5.61 -3.29 -12.75
C ALA A 63 -4.76 -4.05 -11.70
N GLY A 64 -5.39 -4.49 -10.60
CA GLY A 64 -4.75 -5.31 -9.58
C GLY A 64 -4.17 -6.60 -10.17
N ARG A 65 -2.98 -6.99 -9.69
CA ARG A 65 -2.27 -8.20 -10.15
C ARG A 65 -1.91 -9.11 -8.98
N GLY A 66 -2.21 -10.39 -9.13
CA GLY A 66 -1.80 -11.44 -8.22
C GLY A 66 -0.40 -11.97 -8.53
N ARG A 67 0.01 -12.98 -7.76
CA ARG A 67 1.25 -13.73 -8.06
C ARG A 67 1.15 -14.33 -9.46
N ARG A 68 2.26 -14.30 -10.21
CA ARG A 68 2.37 -14.80 -11.60
C ARG A 68 1.61 -13.96 -12.65
N GLY A 69 1.11 -12.79 -12.29
CA GLY A 69 0.50 -11.85 -13.25
C GLY A 69 -0.99 -12.07 -13.49
N ASP A 70 -1.63 -12.97 -12.74
CA ASP A 70 -3.08 -13.15 -12.80
C ASP A 70 -3.82 -11.87 -12.38
N ARG A 71 -5.01 -11.64 -12.95
CA ARG A 71 -5.84 -10.49 -12.59
C ARG A 71 -6.36 -10.65 -11.16
N TRP A 72 -6.12 -9.65 -10.32
CA TRP A 72 -6.66 -9.58 -8.96
C TRP A 72 -7.87 -8.65 -8.92
N HIS A 73 -9.06 -9.23 -8.75
CA HIS A 73 -10.31 -8.47 -8.64
C HIS A 73 -10.34 -7.69 -7.34
N SER A 74 -10.42 -6.36 -7.44
CA SER A 74 -10.22 -5.44 -6.30
C SER A 74 -11.38 -4.45 -6.12
N PRO A 75 -12.58 -4.87 -5.70
CA PRO A 75 -13.74 -4.00 -5.51
C PRO A 75 -13.65 -3.13 -4.24
N SER A 76 -14.41 -2.02 -4.21
CA SER A 76 -14.41 -0.98 -3.17
C SER A 76 -15.07 -1.34 -1.83
N SER A 77 -15.01 -2.60 -1.39
CA SER A 77 -15.54 -3.00 -0.08
C SER A 77 -15.01 -4.37 0.34
N GLY A 78 -14.83 -4.56 1.65
CA GLY A 78 -14.50 -5.86 2.25
C GLY A 78 -13.04 -6.31 2.09
N ASN A 79 -12.15 -5.45 1.59
CA ASN A 79 -10.73 -5.72 1.43
C ASN A 79 -9.90 -4.47 1.74
N LEU A 80 -8.63 -4.68 2.09
CA LEU A 80 -7.63 -3.63 2.21
C LEU A 80 -6.57 -3.82 1.11
N TYR A 81 -6.46 -2.88 0.19
CA TYR A 81 -5.38 -2.87 -0.79
C TYR A 81 -4.27 -1.96 -0.28
N LEU A 82 -3.11 -2.54 0.00
CA LEU A 82 -1.95 -1.85 0.57
C LEU A 82 -0.69 -2.33 -0.13
N SER A 83 0.23 -1.39 -0.37
CA SER A 83 1.61 -1.68 -0.72
C SER A 83 2.53 -0.83 0.14
N LEU A 84 3.71 -1.38 0.45
CA LEU A 84 4.76 -0.71 1.20
C LEU A 84 6.04 -0.70 0.37
N PHE A 85 6.68 0.46 0.33
CA PHE A 85 8.01 0.60 -0.21
C PHE A 85 8.99 0.76 0.96
N TRP A 86 10.07 -0.02 0.93
CA TRP A 86 11.13 0.05 1.93
C TRP A 86 12.51 -0.06 1.28
N PRO A 87 13.39 0.94 1.46
CA PRO A 87 14.75 0.86 0.95
C PRO A 87 15.58 -0.07 1.84
N PHE A 88 15.85 -1.28 1.33
CA PHE A 88 16.79 -2.19 1.98
C PHE A 88 18.21 -1.95 1.46
N PRO A 89 19.24 -2.03 2.33
CA PRO A 89 20.63 -2.14 1.90
C PRO A 89 20.81 -3.31 0.94
N ALA A 90 21.68 -3.17 -0.07
CA ALA A 90 21.90 -4.18 -1.12
C ALA A 90 22.32 -5.56 -0.57
N GLU A 91 22.94 -5.60 0.60
CA GLU A 91 23.40 -6.82 1.27
C GLU A 91 22.28 -7.56 2.02
N THR A 92 21.08 -6.96 2.11
CA THR A 92 19.95 -7.54 2.82
C THR A 92 19.33 -8.67 2.01
N MET A 93 19.27 -9.87 2.58
CA MET A 93 18.53 -10.98 1.99
C MET A 93 17.03 -10.72 2.08
N THR A 94 16.38 -10.46 0.94
CA THR A 94 14.94 -10.13 0.86
C THR A 94 14.05 -11.36 0.67
N ASN A 95 14.62 -12.54 0.42
CA ASN A 95 13.89 -13.76 0.09
C ASN A 95 12.89 -14.20 1.18
N GLY A 96 13.15 -13.85 2.45
CA GLY A 96 12.26 -14.16 3.58
C GLY A 96 11.09 -13.18 3.77
N LEU A 97 11.09 -12.03 3.08
CA LEU A 97 10.09 -10.98 3.30
C LEU A 97 8.67 -11.44 2.97
N THR A 98 8.52 -12.27 1.93
CA THR A 98 7.20 -12.80 1.54
C THR A 98 6.57 -13.62 2.67
N ILE A 99 7.36 -14.39 3.42
CA ILE A 99 6.88 -15.19 4.56
C ILE A 99 6.67 -14.32 5.79
N ALA A 100 7.56 -13.36 6.04
CA ALA A 100 7.47 -12.48 7.20
C ALA A 100 6.23 -11.56 7.16
N ILE A 101 5.78 -11.19 5.96
CA ILE A 101 4.62 -10.31 5.74
C ILE A 101 3.32 -11.12 5.62
N GLY A 102 3.34 -12.30 4.95
CA GLY A 102 2.17 -13.18 4.80
C GLY A 102 2.05 -13.78 3.40
#